data_AF-A0AAW9LHB9-F1
#
_entry.id   AF-A0AAW9LHB9-F1
#
_cell.length_a   1.000
_cell.length_b   1.000
_cell.length_c   1.000
_cell.angle_alpha   90.00
_cell.angle_beta   90.00
_cell.angle_gamma   90.00
#
_symmetry.space_group_name_H-M   'P 1'
#
loop_
_entity.id
_entity.type
_entity.pdbx_description
1 polymer ?
#
loop_
_entity_poly.entity_id
_entity_poly.type
_entity_poly.pdbx_seq_one_letter_code
_entity_poly.pdbx_strand_id
1 'polypeptide(L)'
;MPSRRAVLYSLSIGFVHAAGLLMVAVSLGYSVSPSAYSLVGLLWRYGGLVVVAAVPVWLALRFRLISPVIALILTTAYVLGMELTPPGPTFRDVAELEGLAEPTGITVVENGLYIVRYMVNASVWTVGFSFLGIVEYVGRSTWHVLPTITDPVPWLSTPASRRRAGTVATVGGLLHAFVMVWFATRLGVTISGGFEWVLYLFGAVGMWLLAAVPLYLLVRHLLVTPSAVLALFVLLDVQAEFTASVEDPHALYFGAWFLYLAILLVVAGIEYGLRRLNLVQRFAIEM
;
A
#
# COMPACT_ATOMS: atom_id res chain seq x y z
N MET A 1 -13.62 -25.01 9.66
CA MET A 1 -13.73 -25.38 8.22
C MET A 1 -14.02 -24.23 7.24
N PRO A 2 -14.59 -23.04 7.58
CA PRO A 2 -14.78 -21.96 6.59
C PRO A 2 -13.49 -21.26 6.10
N SER A 3 -12.38 -21.37 6.84
CA SER A 3 -11.11 -20.69 6.50
C SER A 3 -10.42 -21.21 5.24
N ARG A 4 -10.44 -22.53 4.97
CA ARG A 4 -9.73 -23.10 3.80
C ARG A 4 -10.39 -22.72 2.48
N ARG A 5 -11.73 -22.69 2.44
CA ARG A 5 -12.48 -22.24 1.25
C ARG A 5 -12.23 -20.76 0.98
N ALA A 6 -12.26 -19.91 2.00
CA ALA A 6 -11.96 -18.49 1.85
C ALA A 6 -10.55 -18.24 1.27
N VAL A 7 -9.54 -18.97 1.75
CA VAL A 7 -8.16 -18.90 1.21
C VAL A 7 -8.11 -19.36 -0.25
N LEU A 8 -8.75 -20.48 -0.59
CA LEU A 8 -8.75 -20.98 -1.97
C LEU A 8 -9.45 -19.98 -2.91
N TYR A 9 -10.63 -19.48 -2.53
CA TYR A 9 -11.35 -18.49 -3.35
C TYR A 9 -10.57 -17.19 -3.51
N SER A 10 -9.96 -16.68 -2.44
CA SER A 10 -9.19 -15.43 -2.49
C SER A 10 -7.94 -15.58 -3.37
N LEU A 11 -7.25 -16.71 -3.28
CA LEU A 11 -6.12 -17.02 -4.17
C LEU A 11 -6.57 -17.14 -5.62
N SER A 12 -7.66 -17.84 -5.91
CA SER A 12 -8.21 -17.95 -7.28
C SER A 12 -8.54 -16.57 -7.85
N ILE A 13 -9.16 -15.68 -7.07
CA ILE A 13 -9.44 -14.31 -7.49
C ILE A 13 -8.13 -13.53 -7.71
N GLY A 14 -7.13 -13.72 -6.84
CA GLY A 14 -5.80 -13.14 -7.03
C GLY A 14 -5.14 -13.57 -8.35
N PHE A 15 -5.25 -14.86 -8.72
CA PHE A 15 -4.75 -15.35 -10.00
C PHE A 15 -5.51 -14.76 -11.18
N VAL A 16 -6.84 -14.67 -11.11
CA VAL A 16 -7.67 -14.05 -12.16
C VAL A 16 -7.30 -12.57 -12.33
N HIS A 17 -7.14 -11.83 -11.23
CA HIS A 17 -6.71 -10.42 -11.23
C HIS A 17 -5.34 -10.27 -11.91
N ALA A 18 -4.36 -11.06 -11.48
CA ALA A 18 -3.01 -11.03 -12.05
C ALA A 18 -3.00 -11.38 -13.55
N ALA A 19 -3.71 -12.43 -13.95
CA ALA A 19 -3.83 -12.85 -15.34
C ALA A 19 -4.51 -11.79 -16.21
N GLY A 20 -5.57 -11.15 -15.71
CA GLY A 20 -6.27 -10.07 -16.41
C GLY A 20 -5.36 -8.87 -16.68
N LEU A 21 -4.63 -8.40 -15.65
CA LEU A 21 -3.70 -7.29 -15.82
C LEU A 21 -2.54 -7.63 -16.77
N LEU A 22 -1.99 -8.84 -16.67
CA LEU A 22 -0.96 -9.31 -17.58
C LEU A 22 -1.45 -9.40 -19.02
N MET A 23 -2.66 -9.91 -19.24
CA MET A 23 -3.26 -10.00 -20.56
C MET A 23 -3.46 -8.62 -21.18
N VAL A 24 -3.99 -7.66 -20.42
CA VAL A 24 -4.12 -6.27 -20.87
C VAL A 24 -2.76 -5.69 -21.20
N ALA A 25 -1.77 -5.80 -20.30
CA ALA A 25 -0.42 -5.27 -20.53
C ALA A 25 0.23 -5.85 -21.80
N VAL A 26 0.14 -7.17 -22.02
CA VAL A 26 0.67 -7.82 -23.22
C VAL A 26 -0.08 -7.37 -24.47
N SER A 27 -1.41 -7.26 -24.42
CA SER A 27 -2.23 -6.81 -25.55
C SER A 27 -1.90 -5.38 -25.99
N LEU A 28 -1.44 -4.55 -25.05
CA LEU A 28 -1.00 -3.18 -25.30
C LEU A 28 0.47 -3.07 -25.70
N GLY A 29 1.20 -4.18 -25.81
CA GLY A 29 2.60 -4.19 -26.27
C GLY A 29 3.65 -4.03 -25.17
N TYR A 30 3.27 -4.02 -23.88
CA TYR A 30 4.24 -3.92 -22.80
C TYR A 30 5.12 -5.18 -22.67
N SER A 31 6.42 -4.96 -22.47
CA SER A 31 7.40 -6.01 -22.21
C SER A 31 7.35 -6.52 -20.76
N VAL A 32 6.28 -7.24 -20.41
CA VAL A 32 6.08 -7.85 -19.08
C VAL A 32 6.55 -9.32 -19.02
N SER A 33 7.55 -9.68 -19.82
CA SER A 33 8.05 -11.06 -19.92
C SER A 33 8.77 -11.50 -18.64
N PRO A 34 8.53 -12.75 -18.17
CA PRO A 34 9.25 -13.34 -17.03
C PRO A 34 10.78 -13.39 -17.22
N SER A 35 11.24 -13.53 -18.47
CA SER A 35 12.66 -13.73 -18.79
C SER A 35 13.59 -12.59 -18.33
N ALA A 36 13.05 -11.40 -18.06
CA ALA A 36 13.80 -10.24 -17.59
C ALA A 36 14.11 -10.24 -16.08
N TYR A 37 13.62 -11.24 -15.32
CA TYR A 37 13.72 -11.24 -13.86
C TYR A 37 14.43 -12.48 -13.32
N SER A 38 15.20 -12.28 -12.24
CA SER A 38 15.69 -13.39 -11.42
C SER A 38 14.51 -14.16 -10.80
N LEU A 39 14.73 -15.39 -10.32
CA LEU A 39 13.68 -16.17 -9.65
C LEU A 39 13.04 -15.40 -8.48
N VAL A 40 13.85 -14.69 -7.69
CA VAL A 40 13.36 -13.86 -6.59
C VAL A 40 12.53 -12.68 -7.12
N GLY A 41 13.00 -12.01 -8.17
CA GLY A 41 12.25 -10.94 -8.83
C GLY A 41 10.92 -11.41 -9.42
N LEU A 42 10.89 -12.62 -10.00
CA LEU A 42 9.68 -13.27 -10.50
C LEU A 42 8.67 -13.51 -9.37
N LEU A 43 9.11 -14.16 -8.29
CA LEU A 43 8.25 -14.45 -7.15
C LEU A 43 7.72 -13.17 -6.52
N TRP A 44 8.55 -12.13 -6.40
CA TRP A 44 8.14 -10.85 -5.86
C TRP A 44 7.11 -10.15 -6.74
N ARG A 45 7.37 -10.04 -8.05
CA ARG A 45 6.49 -9.32 -8.99
C ARG A 45 5.17 -10.05 -9.22
N TYR A 46 5.22 -11.31 -9.66
CA TYR A 46 4.02 -12.06 -10.01
C TYR A 46 3.29 -12.59 -8.78
N GLY A 47 4.03 -13.02 -7.76
CA GLY A 47 3.44 -13.37 -6.46
C GLY A 47 2.80 -12.15 -5.80
N GLY A 48 3.45 -10.99 -5.81
CA GLY A 48 2.91 -9.73 -5.33
C GLY A 48 1.60 -9.35 -6.03
N LEU A 49 1.51 -9.56 -7.34
CA LEU A 49 0.29 -9.29 -8.12
C LEU A 49 -0.88 -10.21 -7.78
N VAL A 50 -0.61 -11.46 -7.37
CA VAL A 50 -1.65 -12.35 -6.85
C VAL A 50 -2.05 -11.91 -5.44
N VAL A 51 -1.06 -11.62 -4.59
CA VAL A 51 -1.26 -11.27 -3.18
C VAL A 51 -2.04 -9.96 -3.01
N VAL A 52 -1.77 -8.94 -3.84
CA VAL A 52 -2.42 -7.62 -3.75
C VAL A 52 -3.94 -7.70 -3.88
N ALA A 53 -4.46 -8.68 -4.63
CA ALA A 53 -5.90 -8.95 -4.71
C ALA A 53 -6.36 -10.03 -3.73
N ALA A 54 -5.57 -11.08 -3.53
CA ALA A 54 -5.94 -12.18 -2.65
C ALA A 54 -6.10 -11.74 -1.18
N VAL A 55 -5.25 -10.83 -0.68
CA VAL A 55 -5.33 -10.37 0.72
C VAL A 55 -6.61 -9.59 0.99
N PRO A 56 -6.97 -8.51 0.24
CA PRO A 56 -8.24 -7.82 0.42
C PRO A 56 -9.46 -8.74 0.34
N VAL A 57 -9.49 -9.63 -0.66
CA VAL A 57 -10.60 -10.57 -0.87
C VAL A 57 -10.70 -11.55 0.30
N TRP A 58 -9.58 -12.06 0.78
CA TRP A 58 -9.56 -12.93 1.96
C TRP A 58 -10.10 -12.20 3.20
N LEU A 59 -9.69 -10.96 3.42
CA LEU A 59 -10.18 -10.12 4.52
C LEU A 59 -11.69 -9.89 4.44
N ALA A 60 -12.22 -9.65 3.24
CA ALA A 60 -13.65 -9.50 3.01
C ALA A 60 -14.42 -10.81 3.24
N LEU A 61 -13.95 -11.93 2.69
CA LEU A 61 -14.63 -13.23 2.82
C LEU A 61 -14.58 -13.76 4.26
N ARG A 62 -13.44 -13.58 4.95
CA ARG A 62 -13.21 -14.14 6.29
C ARG A 62 -13.77 -13.25 7.40
N PHE A 63 -13.59 -11.94 7.28
CA PHE A 63 -13.86 -10.97 8.36
C PHE A 63 -14.86 -9.88 7.97
N ARG A 64 -15.39 -9.89 6.75
CA ARG A 64 -16.33 -8.89 6.22
C ARG A 64 -15.79 -7.45 6.27
N LEU A 65 -14.47 -7.32 6.09
CA LEU A 65 -13.77 -6.05 5.95
C LEU A 65 -13.81 -5.64 4.49
N ILE A 66 -14.49 -4.55 4.18
CA ILE A 66 -14.83 -4.15 2.81
C ILE A 66 -13.90 -3.04 2.29
N SER A 67 -13.36 -2.21 3.17
CA SER A 67 -12.49 -1.09 2.80
C SER A 67 -11.28 -1.51 1.93
N PRO A 68 -10.57 -2.63 2.22
CA PRO A 68 -9.49 -3.10 1.35
C PRO A 68 -9.95 -3.47 -0.06
N VAL A 69 -11.12 -4.09 -0.20
CA VAL A 69 -11.66 -4.50 -1.50
C VAL A 69 -12.14 -3.30 -2.30
N ILE A 70 -12.76 -2.31 -1.65
CA ILE A 70 -13.13 -1.05 -2.31
C ILE A 70 -11.88 -0.36 -2.84
N ALA A 71 -10.83 -0.22 -2.02
CA ALA A 71 -9.57 0.39 -2.45
C ALA A 71 -8.95 -0.38 -3.63
N LEU A 72 -8.90 -1.71 -3.56
CA LEU A 72 -8.44 -2.56 -4.67
C LEU A 72 -9.23 -2.30 -5.96
N ILE A 73 -10.57 -2.29 -5.89
CA ILE A 73 -11.44 -2.07 -7.05
C ILE A 73 -11.20 -0.69 -7.63
N LEU A 74 -11.19 0.36 -6.81
CA LEU A 74 -10.99 1.74 -7.25
C LEU A 74 -9.62 1.92 -7.91
N THR A 75 -8.55 1.43 -7.29
CA THR A 75 -7.20 1.51 -7.87
C THR A 75 -7.11 0.73 -9.18
N THR A 76 -7.65 -0.49 -9.23
CA THR A 76 -7.60 -1.33 -10.44
C THR A 76 -8.43 -0.71 -11.58
N ALA A 77 -9.63 -0.21 -11.28
CA ALA A 77 -10.49 0.45 -12.24
C ALA A 77 -9.86 1.74 -12.76
N TYR A 78 -9.22 2.53 -11.89
CA TYR A 78 -8.47 3.72 -12.30
C TYR A 78 -7.33 3.35 -13.25
N VAL A 79 -6.51 2.36 -12.88
CA VAL A 79 -5.38 1.89 -13.70
C VAL A 79 -5.84 1.40 -15.07
N LEU A 80 -6.84 0.52 -15.11
CA LEU A 80 -7.37 0.02 -16.38
C LEU A 80 -8.06 1.13 -17.18
N GLY A 81 -8.77 2.03 -16.52
CA GLY A 81 -9.41 3.18 -17.16
C GLY A 81 -8.40 4.09 -17.84
N MET A 82 -7.32 4.46 -17.14
CA MET A 82 -6.25 5.28 -17.71
C MET A 82 -5.52 4.59 -18.85
N GLU A 83 -5.35 3.27 -18.77
CA GLU A 83 -4.60 2.50 -19.77
C GLU A 83 -5.42 2.17 -21.02
N LEU A 84 -6.74 2.02 -20.89
CA LEU A 84 -7.64 1.65 -21.99
C LEU A 84 -8.34 2.85 -22.63
N THR A 85 -8.24 4.05 -22.05
CA THR A 85 -8.81 5.27 -22.62
C THR A 85 -7.80 5.93 -23.57
N PRO A 86 -8.19 6.30 -24.80
CA PRO A 86 -7.30 7.00 -25.71
C PRO A 86 -6.79 8.35 -25.15
N PRO A 87 -5.55 8.76 -25.48
CA PRO A 87 -4.58 8.03 -26.30
C PRO A 87 -3.95 6.85 -25.54
N GLY A 88 -3.83 5.70 -26.22
CA GLY A 88 -3.17 4.51 -25.65
C GLY A 88 -1.64 4.67 -25.61
N PRO A 89 -0.92 3.67 -25.04
CA PRO A 89 0.52 3.74 -24.88
C PRO A 89 1.22 3.85 -26.24
N THR A 90 2.11 4.84 -26.31
CA THR A 90 2.96 5.08 -27.48
C THR A 90 4.39 4.71 -27.10
N PHE A 91 4.96 3.77 -27.84
CA PHE A 91 6.32 3.24 -27.63
C PHE A 91 7.26 3.92 -28.63
N ARG A 92 8.29 4.62 -28.14
CA ARG A 92 9.30 5.28 -28.96
C ARG A 92 10.69 4.89 -28.50
N ASP A 93 11.62 4.73 -29.43
CA ASP A 93 13.03 4.58 -29.08
C ASP A 93 13.57 5.92 -28.57
N VAL A 94 14.46 5.90 -27.57
CA VAL A 94 15.13 7.13 -27.09
C VAL A 94 15.85 7.84 -28.24
N ALA A 95 16.37 7.11 -29.24
CA ALA A 95 16.97 7.69 -30.43
C ALA A 95 16.01 8.62 -31.19
N GLU A 96 14.72 8.26 -31.28
CA GLU A 96 13.71 9.07 -31.97
C GLU A 96 13.41 10.35 -31.20
N LEU A 97 13.45 10.30 -29.86
CA LEU A 97 13.19 11.43 -28.97
C LEU A 97 14.38 12.40 -28.92
N GLU A 98 15.60 11.87 -28.91
CA GLU A 98 16.86 12.63 -28.80
C GLU A 98 17.46 12.98 -30.18
N GLY A 99 16.85 12.53 -31.28
CA GLY A 99 17.33 12.78 -32.64
C GLY A 99 18.64 12.07 -32.99
N LEU A 100 18.90 10.90 -32.39
CA LEU A 100 20.10 10.10 -32.63
C LEU A 100 19.98 9.31 -33.95
N ALA A 101 21.10 9.16 -34.66
CA ALA A 101 21.13 8.50 -35.97
C ALA A 101 20.92 6.98 -35.90
N GLU A 102 21.24 6.35 -34.77
CA GLU A 102 21.13 4.91 -34.57
C GLU A 102 20.15 4.60 -33.43
N PRO A 103 19.34 3.52 -33.54
CA PRO A 103 18.47 3.07 -32.47
C PRO A 103 19.25 2.74 -31.21
N THR A 104 18.77 3.20 -30.06
CA THR A 104 19.39 2.87 -28.77
C THR A 104 18.94 1.50 -28.26
N GLY A 105 17.79 1.00 -28.73
CA GLY A 105 17.14 -0.19 -28.20
C GLY A 105 16.45 0.06 -26.85
N ILE A 106 16.41 1.32 -26.38
CA ILE A 106 15.74 1.73 -25.15
C ILE A 106 14.40 2.34 -25.54
N THR A 107 13.30 1.69 -25.13
CA THR A 107 11.95 2.15 -25.42
C THR A 107 11.39 2.98 -24.26
N VAL A 108 10.89 4.17 -24.58
CA VAL A 108 10.13 5.06 -23.68
C VAL A 108 8.64 4.96 -24.02
N VAL A 109 7.80 5.07 -23.00
CA VAL A 109 6.34 5.07 -23.13
C VAL A 109 5.80 6.45 -22.75
N GLU A 110 5.24 7.18 -23.72
CA GLU A 110 4.81 8.58 -23.53
C GLU A 110 3.43 8.72 -22.86
N ASN A 111 2.45 7.90 -23.27
CA ASN A 111 1.04 8.02 -22.85
C ASN A 111 0.54 6.74 -22.16
N GLY A 112 1.15 6.34 -21.03
CA GLY A 112 0.78 5.09 -20.36
C GLY A 112 1.55 4.79 -19.08
N LEU A 113 1.87 3.52 -18.88
CA LEU A 113 2.57 2.89 -17.75
C LEU A 113 1.74 2.70 -16.47
N TYR A 114 0.47 3.08 -16.42
CA TYR A 114 -0.35 2.91 -15.23
C TYR A 114 -0.41 1.44 -14.81
N ILE A 115 -0.68 0.55 -15.77
CA ILE A 115 -0.77 -0.89 -15.49
C ILE A 115 0.58 -1.47 -15.07
N VAL A 116 1.66 -1.05 -15.72
CA VAL A 116 3.02 -1.52 -15.41
C VAL A 116 3.47 -1.05 -14.03
N ARG A 117 3.24 0.22 -13.70
CA ARG A 117 3.61 0.80 -12.40
C ARG A 117 2.76 0.20 -11.27
N TYR A 118 1.47 -0.05 -11.50
CA TYR A 118 0.63 -0.78 -10.56
C TYR A 118 1.18 -2.19 -10.30
N MET A 119 1.49 -2.94 -11.36
CA MET A 119 2.00 -4.30 -11.25
C MET A 119 3.35 -4.38 -10.55
N VAL A 120 4.28 -3.46 -10.89
CA VAL A 120 5.61 -3.42 -10.28
C VAL A 120 5.49 -3.12 -8.78
N ASN A 121 4.61 -2.21 -8.40
CA ASN A 121 4.47 -1.72 -7.02
C ASN A 121 3.40 -2.48 -6.21
N ALA A 122 2.95 -3.65 -6.66
CA ALA A 122 1.87 -4.43 -6.04
C ALA A 122 2.10 -4.72 -4.53
N SER A 123 3.36 -4.90 -4.11
CA SER A 123 3.72 -5.10 -2.71
C SER A 123 3.39 -3.88 -1.83
N VAL A 124 3.59 -2.66 -2.34
CA VAL A 124 3.29 -1.43 -1.61
C VAL A 124 1.77 -1.23 -1.49
N TRP A 125 1.04 -1.47 -2.58
CA TRP A 125 -0.43 -1.50 -2.59
C TRP A 125 -0.99 -2.50 -1.56
N THR A 126 -0.39 -3.69 -1.48
CA THR A 126 -0.78 -4.73 -0.50
C THR A 126 -0.64 -4.23 0.93
N VAL A 127 0.43 -3.50 1.25
CA VAL A 127 0.65 -2.91 2.58
C VAL A 127 -0.44 -1.86 2.88
N GLY A 128 -0.72 -0.96 1.93
CA GLY A 128 -1.79 0.04 2.06
C GLY A 128 -3.17 -0.59 2.29
N PHE A 129 -3.55 -1.58 1.49
CA PHE A 129 -4.83 -2.29 1.64
C PHE A 129 -4.91 -3.07 2.95
N SER A 130 -3.80 -3.65 3.41
CA SER A 130 -3.72 -4.35 4.69
C SER A 130 -3.93 -3.38 5.85
N PHE A 131 -3.34 -2.18 5.81
CA PHE A 131 -3.58 -1.14 6.82
C PHE A 131 -5.05 -0.72 6.86
N LEU A 132 -5.69 -0.50 5.71
CA LEU A 132 -7.13 -0.22 5.66
C LEU A 132 -7.95 -1.33 6.35
N GLY A 133 -7.56 -2.60 6.17
CA GLY A 133 -8.22 -3.72 6.81
C GLY A 133 -8.06 -3.70 8.34
N ILE A 134 -6.87 -3.40 8.85
CA ILE A 134 -6.62 -3.29 10.30
C ILE A 134 -7.41 -2.10 10.88
N VAL A 135 -7.40 -0.96 10.19
CA VAL A 135 -8.16 0.25 10.57
C VAL A 135 -9.65 -0.04 10.63
N GLU A 136 -10.22 -0.66 9.60
CA GLU A 136 -11.63 -1.04 9.58
C GLU A 136 -11.97 -2.04 10.69
N TYR A 137 -11.11 -3.04 10.90
CA TYR A 137 -11.31 -4.05 11.94
C TYR A 137 -11.39 -3.42 13.34
N VAL A 138 -10.43 -2.55 13.69
CA VAL A 138 -10.41 -1.89 15.01
C VAL A 138 -11.47 -0.78 15.09
N GLY A 139 -11.75 -0.08 14.00
CA GLY A 139 -12.80 0.93 13.93
C GLY A 139 -14.17 0.33 14.22
N ARG A 140 -14.50 -0.83 13.64
CA ARG A 140 -15.76 -1.54 13.89
C ARG A 140 -15.90 -2.08 15.32
N SER A 141 -14.80 -2.35 16.03
CA SER A 141 -14.87 -2.72 17.45
C SER A 141 -15.00 -1.50 18.38
N THR A 142 -14.75 -0.30 17.87
CA THR A 142 -14.76 0.95 18.64
C THR A 142 -16.04 1.77 18.41
N TRP A 143 -16.59 1.77 17.20
CA TRP A 143 -17.75 2.58 16.81
C TRP A 143 -18.99 1.72 16.62
N HIS A 144 -19.99 1.91 17.50
CA HIS A 144 -21.24 1.11 17.51
C HIS A 144 -22.15 1.32 16.30
N VAL A 145 -21.93 2.37 15.50
CA VAL A 145 -22.68 2.64 14.26
C VAL A 145 -22.33 1.63 13.16
N LEU A 146 -21.14 1.02 13.24
CA LEU A 146 -20.68 0.10 12.21
C LEU A 146 -21.10 -1.35 12.50
N PRO A 147 -21.35 -2.18 11.47
CA PRO A 147 -21.70 -3.59 11.66
C PRO A 147 -20.62 -4.35 12.43
N THR A 148 -21.04 -5.07 13.49
CA THR A 148 -20.15 -5.83 14.36
C THR A 148 -19.45 -6.96 13.62
N ILE A 149 -18.19 -7.20 13.98
CA ILE A 149 -17.39 -8.29 13.42
C ILE A 149 -17.92 -9.62 13.98
N THR A 150 -18.28 -10.52 13.07
CA THR A 150 -18.93 -11.79 13.39
C THR A 150 -17.94 -12.86 13.87
N ASP A 151 -16.68 -12.76 13.45
CA ASP A 151 -15.60 -13.67 13.82
C ASP A 151 -14.35 -12.88 14.25
N PRO A 152 -14.16 -12.62 15.57
CA PRO A 152 -13.01 -11.88 16.06
C PRO A 152 -11.71 -12.65 15.80
N VAL A 153 -10.65 -11.90 15.47
CA VAL A 153 -9.30 -12.43 15.25
C VAL A 153 -8.68 -12.76 16.62
N PRO A 154 -8.36 -14.03 16.93
CA PRO A 154 -7.93 -14.43 18.28
C PRO A 154 -6.65 -13.75 18.76
N TRP A 155 -5.74 -13.41 17.84
CA TRP A 155 -4.47 -12.74 18.14
C TRP A 155 -4.58 -11.20 18.17
N LEU A 156 -5.70 -10.64 17.69
CA LEU A 156 -5.98 -9.21 17.67
C LEU A 156 -7.15 -8.86 18.61
N SER A 157 -7.01 -9.26 19.88
CA SER A 157 -7.92 -8.86 20.96
C SER A 157 -7.78 -7.36 21.23
N THR A 158 -8.83 -6.57 21.06
CA THR A 158 -8.83 -5.11 21.25
C THR A 158 -9.69 -4.71 22.46
N PRO A 159 -9.19 -3.89 23.40
CA PRO A 159 -7.82 -3.37 23.49
C PRO A 159 -6.79 -4.46 23.79
N ALA A 160 -5.64 -4.40 23.12
CA ALA A 160 -4.55 -5.36 23.32
C ALA A 160 -3.77 -5.08 24.61
N SER A 161 -3.18 -6.13 25.22
CA SER A 161 -2.19 -5.97 26.29
C SER A 161 -0.94 -5.28 25.76
N ARG A 162 -0.15 -4.62 26.63
CA ARG A 162 1.09 -3.90 26.21
C ARG A 162 2.03 -4.79 25.40
N ARG A 163 2.23 -6.04 25.83
CA ARG A 163 3.09 -7.02 25.13
C ARG A 163 2.54 -7.35 23.74
N ARG A 164 1.24 -7.66 23.61
CA ARG A 164 0.62 -7.96 22.31
C ARG A 164 0.62 -6.75 21.38
N ALA A 165 0.29 -5.57 21.91
CA ALA A 165 0.35 -4.32 21.14
C ALA A 165 1.77 -4.04 20.62
N GLY A 166 2.79 -4.21 21.47
CA GLY A 166 4.18 -4.10 21.07
C GLY A 166 4.56 -5.09 19.98
N THR A 167 4.12 -6.34 20.07
CA THR A 167 4.34 -7.36 19.02
C THR A 167 3.68 -6.97 17.70
N VAL A 168 2.40 -6.60 17.70
CA VAL A 168 1.68 -6.19 16.48
C VAL A 168 2.34 -4.98 15.83
N ALA A 169 2.65 -3.95 16.63
CA ALA A 169 3.33 -2.75 16.18
C ALA A 169 4.71 -3.04 15.59
N THR A 170 5.50 -3.88 16.26
CA THR A 170 6.85 -4.22 15.79
C THR A 170 6.79 -5.01 14.48
N VAL A 171 5.94 -6.05 14.41
CA VAL A 171 5.82 -6.89 13.20
C VAL A 171 5.26 -6.09 12.02
N GLY A 172 4.19 -5.33 12.24
CA GLY A 172 3.61 -4.49 11.19
C GLY A 172 4.56 -3.37 10.75
N GLY A 173 5.27 -2.77 11.70
CA GLY A 173 6.32 -1.79 11.43
C GLY A 173 7.45 -2.38 10.59
N LEU A 174 7.95 -3.58 10.92
CA LEU A 174 9.05 -4.21 10.19
C LEU A 174 8.62 -4.60 8.77
N LEU A 175 7.39 -5.09 8.60
CA LEU A 175 6.83 -5.37 7.28
C LEU A 175 6.74 -4.10 6.43
N HIS A 176 6.22 -3.01 7.00
CA HIS A 176 6.16 -1.72 6.32
C HIS A 176 7.57 -1.22 5.96
N ALA A 177 8.51 -1.25 6.90
CA ALA A 177 9.89 -0.84 6.66
C ALA A 177 10.55 -1.65 5.54
N PHE A 178 10.40 -2.97 5.56
CA PHE A 178 10.95 -3.84 4.53
C PHE A 178 10.42 -3.48 3.13
N VAL A 179 9.10 -3.31 3.00
CA VAL A 179 8.48 -2.98 1.71
C VAL A 179 8.85 -1.57 1.25
N MET A 180 8.90 -0.59 2.16
CA MET A 180 9.25 0.79 1.81
C MET A 180 10.74 0.97 1.51
N VAL A 181 11.63 0.24 2.19
CA VAL A 181 13.05 0.20 1.82
C VAL A 181 13.23 -0.42 0.44
N TRP A 182 12.56 -1.54 0.16
CA TRP A 182 12.57 -2.12 -1.19
C TRP A 182 12.06 -1.12 -2.23
N PHE A 183 10.98 -0.40 -1.92
CA PHE A 183 10.42 0.61 -2.81
C PHE A 183 11.40 1.76 -3.06
N ALA A 184 12.05 2.30 -2.03
CA ALA A 184 13.12 3.30 -2.15
C ALA A 184 14.28 2.79 -3.01
N THR A 185 14.74 1.55 -2.82
CA THR A 185 15.81 0.98 -3.66
C THR A 185 15.39 0.85 -5.12
N ARG A 186 14.13 0.48 -5.37
CA ARG A 186 13.58 0.34 -6.73
C ARG A 186 13.48 1.69 -7.42
N LEU A 187 13.16 2.75 -6.67
CA LEU A 187 13.08 4.12 -7.17
C LEU A 187 14.46 4.78 -7.31
N GLY A 188 15.51 4.16 -6.81
CA GLY A 188 16.85 4.75 -6.84
C GLY A 188 16.96 5.99 -5.96
N VAL A 189 16.25 6.01 -4.83
CA VAL A 189 16.34 7.10 -3.86
C VAL A 189 17.77 7.19 -3.35
N THR A 190 18.40 8.34 -3.56
CA THR A 190 19.81 8.60 -3.24
C THR A 190 19.97 9.98 -2.61
N ILE A 191 21.12 10.22 -1.99
CA ILE A 191 21.53 11.53 -1.49
C ILE A 191 22.89 11.89 -2.07
N SER A 192 23.07 13.17 -2.42
CA SER A 192 24.36 13.66 -2.89
C SER A 192 25.44 13.52 -1.81
N GLY A 193 26.67 13.22 -2.22
CA GLY A 193 27.81 13.11 -1.30
C GLY A 193 28.18 11.69 -0.84
N GLY A 194 27.55 10.63 -1.39
CA GLY A 194 28.03 9.25 -1.23
C GLY A 194 27.66 8.57 0.11
N PHE A 195 26.77 9.17 0.90
CA PHE A 195 26.30 8.62 2.18
C PHE A 195 24.97 7.86 2.07
N GLU A 196 24.74 7.19 0.94
CA GLU A 196 23.47 6.49 0.65
C GLU A 196 23.12 5.46 1.73
N TRP A 197 24.09 4.68 2.21
CA TRP A 197 23.84 3.69 3.26
C TRP A 197 23.27 4.29 4.55
N VAL A 198 23.66 5.53 4.88
CA VAL A 198 23.13 6.26 6.05
C VAL A 198 21.68 6.62 5.82
N LEU A 199 21.34 7.09 4.61
CA LEU A 199 19.97 7.38 4.21
C LEU A 199 19.09 6.13 4.33
N TYR A 200 19.55 4.99 3.82
CA TYR A 200 18.80 3.74 3.89
C TYR A 200 18.61 3.24 5.32
N LEU A 201 19.62 3.35 6.19
CA LEU A 201 19.48 2.99 7.60
C LEU A 201 18.52 3.93 8.33
N PHE A 202 18.66 5.24 8.11
CA PHE A 202 17.80 6.27 8.70
C PHE A 202 16.35 6.13 8.25
N GLY A 203 16.12 5.96 6.94
CA GLY A 203 14.81 5.75 6.36
C GLY A 203 14.20 4.42 6.77
N ALA A 204 14.97 3.33 6.89
CA ALA A 204 14.47 2.06 7.39
C ALA A 204 13.92 2.16 8.82
N VAL A 205 14.67 2.83 9.72
CA VAL A 205 14.20 3.12 11.09
C VAL A 205 12.95 4.00 11.05
N GLY A 206 12.95 5.03 10.20
CA GLY A 206 11.81 5.91 10.02
C GLY A 206 10.55 5.19 9.58
N MET A 207 10.65 4.35 8.56
CA MET A 207 9.54 3.54 8.04
C MET A 207 9.05 2.52 9.08
N TRP A 208 9.94 1.95 9.88
CA TRP A 208 9.55 1.10 10.99
C TRP A 208 8.70 1.87 12.01
N LEU A 209 9.17 3.05 12.43
CA LEU A 209 8.48 3.89 13.41
C LEU A 209 7.15 4.44 12.88
N LEU A 210 7.11 4.89 11.62
CA LEU A 210 5.92 5.42 10.96
C LEU A 210 4.74 4.45 10.99
N ALA A 211 5.01 3.15 10.91
CA ALA A 211 3.98 2.13 11.03
C ALA A 211 3.80 1.61 12.46
N ALA A 212 4.89 1.37 13.19
CA ALA A 212 4.82 0.80 14.53
C ALA A 212 4.07 1.71 15.53
N VAL A 213 4.32 3.02 15.48
CA VAL A 213 3.68 3.99 16.40
C VAL A 213 2.15 4.01 16.23
N PRO A 214 1.59 4.32 15.04
CA PRO A 214 0.14 4.37 14.88
C PRO A 214 -0.50 3.00 15.05
N LEU A 215 0.15 1.89 14.66
CA LEU A 215 -0.38 0.54 14.94
C LEU A 215 -0.47 0.26 16.44
N TYR A 216 0.55 0.64 17.22
CA TYR A 216 0.52 0.50 18.68
C TYR A 216 -0.65 1.29 19.26
N LEU A 217 -0.80 2.56 18.85
CA LEU A 217 -1.90 3.43 19.28
C LEU A 217 -3.27 2.86 18.89
N LEU A 218 -3.39 2.30 17.70
CA LEU A 218 -4.61 1.67 17.20
C LEU A 218 -5.01 0.47 18.06
N VAL A 219 -4.13 -0.51 18.25
CA VAL A 219 -4.54 -1.75 18.94
C VAL A 219 -4.57 -1.62 20.46
N ARG A 220 -3.78 -0.72 21.04
CA ARG A 220 -3.71 -0.51 22.50
C ARG A 220 -4.69 0.55 22.99
N HIS A 221 -4.77 1.66 22.28
CA HIS A 221 -5.53 2.85 22.69
C HIS A 221 -6.77 3.08 21.82
N LEU A 222 -7.00 2.23 20.81
CA LEU A 222 -8.13 2.30 19.88
C LEU A 222 -8.17 3.61 19.09
N LEU A 223 -7.03 4.31 18.95
CA LEU A 223 -6.93 5.53 18.15
C LEU A 223 -6.88 5.16 16.66
N VAL A 224 -7.99 5.41 15.96
CA VAL A 224 -8.22 4.94 14.59
C VAL A 224 -7.58 5.88 13.58
N THR A 225 -7.66 7.19 13.82
CA THR A 225 -7.33 8.22 12.84
C THR A 225 -5.85 8.20 12.43
N PRO A 226 -4.86 8.05 13.33
CA PRO A 226 -3.44 7.99 12.95
C PRO A 226 -3.14 6.84 11.98
N SER A 227 -3.74 5.66 12.20
CA SER A 227 -3.53 4.52 11.31
C SER A 227 -4.26 4.68 9.97
N ALA A 228 -5.43 5.33 9.96
CA ALA A 228 -6.14 5.67 8.74
C ALA A 228 -5.34 6.67 7.89
N VAL A 229 -4.75 7.70 8.52
CA VAL A 229 -3.89 8.68 7.84
C VAL A 229 -2.60 8.04 7.33
N LEU A 230 -1.98 7.13 8.10
CA LEU A 230 -0.85 6.35 7.59
C LEU A 230 -1.23 5.53 6.35
N ALA A 231 -2.37 4.83 6.39
CA ALA A 231 -2.84 4.05 5.24
C ALA A 231 -3.02 4.95 4.00
N LEU A 232 -3.54 6.16 4.19
CA LEU A 232 -3.66 7.15 3.14
C LEU A 232 -2.30 7.61 2.61
N PHE A 233 -1.32 7.90 3.48
CA PHE A 233 0.04 8.25 3.05
C PHE A 233 0.66 7.15 2.21
N VAL A 234 0.57 5.89 2.63
CA VAL A 234 1.08 4.75 1.86
C VAL A 234 0.43 4.65 0.48
N LEU A 235 -0.90 4.83 0.40
CA LEU A 235 -1.64 4.76 -0.86
C LEU A 235 -1.32 5.94 -1.79
N LEU A 236 -1.19 7.16 -1.26
CA LEU A 236 -0.82 8.34 -2.02
C LEU A 236 0.63 8.27 -2.51
N ASP A 237 1.52 7.75 -1.68
CA ASP A 237 2.94 7.54 -2.00
C ASP A 237 3.10 6.62 -3.23
N VAL A 238 2.46 5.45 -3.21
CA VAL A 238 2.49 4.56 -4.38
C VAL A 238 1.62 5.04 -5.54
N GLN A 239 0.56 5.82 -5.30
CA GLN A 239 -0.23 6.44 -6.37
C GLN A 239 0.58 7.51 -7.12
N ALA A 240 1.44 8.25 -6.43
CA ALA A 240 2.26 9.28 -7.05
C ALA A 240 3.15 8.72 -8.16
N GLU A 241 3.51 7.45 -8.06
CA GLU A 241 4.18 6.74 -9.15
C GLU A 241 3.36 6.71 -10.42
N PHE A 242 2.05 6.89 -10.45
CA PHE A 242 1.32 6.96 -11.74
C PHE A 242 1.65 8.23 -12.52
N THR A 243 2.03 9.29 -11.85
CA THR A 243 2.45 10.54 -12.48
C THR A 243 3.98 10.54 -12.62
N ALA A 244 4.49 10.73 -13.83
CA ALA A 244 5.92 10.95 -14.05
C ALA A 244 6.31 12.38 -13.60
N SER A 245 6.20 12.66 -12.31
CA SER A 245 6.63 13.93 -11.71
C SER A 245 8.13 13.93 -11.50
N VAL A 246 8.75 15.11 -11.60
CA VAL A 246 10.16 15.34 -11.22
C VAL A 246 10.31 15.29 -9.69
N GLU A 247 9.23 15.61 -8.98
CA GLU A 247 9.14 15.42 -7.54
C GLU A 247 8.96 13.93 -7.27
N ASP A 248 9.80 13.36 -6.40
CA ASP A 248 9.67 11.99 -5.90
C ASP A 248 9.07 12.05 -4.47
N PRO A 249 7.75 11.87 -4.31
CA PRO A 249 7.12 11.91 -2.99
C PRO A 249 7.65 10.82 -2.06
N HIS A 250 8.13 9.71 -2.62
CA HIS A 250 8.71 8.64 -1.82
C HIS A 250 10.06 9.05 -1.24
N ALA A 251 10.89 9.80 -1.98
CA ALA A 251 12.12 10.37 -1.43
C ALA A 251 11.85 11.28 -0.23
N LEU A 252 10.78 12.09 -0.27
CA LEU A 252 10.37 12.91 0.88
C LEU A 252 9.81 12.05 2.02
N TYR A 253 8.95 11.07 1.72
CA TYR A 253 8.39 10.15 2.70
C TYR A 253 9.50 9.36 3.43
N PHE A 254 10.50 8.89 2.69
CA PHE A 254 11.64 8.11 3.17
C PHE A 254 12.71 8.94 3.88
N GLY A 255 13.10 10.08 3.30
CA GLY A 255 14.15 10.95 3.83
C GLY A 255 13.69 11.91 4.93
N ALA A 256 12.41 12.32 4.92
CA ALA A 256 11.83 13.25 5.89
C ALA A 256 10.68 12.62 6.69
N TRP A 257 10.76 11.31 6.94
CA TRP A 257 9.75 10.52 7.66
C TRP A 257 9.30 11.12 9.01
N PHE A 258 10.17 11.87 9.68
CA PHE A 258 9.87 12.53 10.95
C PHE A 258 8.76 13.60 10.82
N LEU A 259 8.61 14.23 9.66
CA LEU A 259 7.51 15.16 9.38
C LEU A 259 6.17 14.43 9.35
N TYR A 260 6.12 13.29 8.63
CA TYR A 260 4.94 12.44 8.58
C TYR A 260 4.61 11.89 9.96
N LEU A 261 5.62 11.45 10.74
CA LEU A 261 5.40 10.98 12.10
C LEU A 261 4.86 12.09 13.00
N ALA A 262 5.37 13.31 12.88
CA ALA A 262 4.85 14.46 13.63
C ALA A 262 3.36 14.72 13.31
N ILE A 263 2.96 14.66 12.04
CA ILE A 263 1.55 14.76 11.63
C ILE A 263 0.72 13.65 12.30
N LEU A 264 1.19 12.39 12.25
CA LEU A 264 0.48 11.26 12.86
C LEU A 264 0.31 11.43 14.38
N LEU A 265 1.33 11.97 15.07
CA LEU A 265 1.27 12.24 16.51
C LEU A 265 0.32 13.40 16.84
N VAL A 266 0.28 14.47 16.03
CA VAL A 266 -0.69 15.56 16.19
C VAL A 266 -2.11 15.04 16.01
N VAL A 267 -2.36 14.25 14.96
CA VAL A 267 -3.66 13.60 14.71
C VAL A 267 -4.05 12.69 15.88
N ALA A 268 -3.10 11.92 16.42
CA ALA A 268 -3.33 11.10 17.60
C ALA A 268 -3.71 11.92 18.84
N GLY A 269 -3.02 13.04 19.06
CA GLY A 269 -3.30 13.96 20.16
C GLY A 269 -4.69 14.58 20.06
N ILE A 270 -5.10 14.99 18.85
CA ILE A 270 -6.44 15.51 18.57
C ILE A 270 -7.50 14.44 18.86
N GLU A 271 -7.36 13.24 18.28
CA GLU A 271 -8.31 12.14 18.50
C GLU A 271 -8.42 11.78 19.99
N TYR A 272 -7.28 11.66 20.68
CA TYR A 272 -7.24 11.39 22.11
C TYR A 272 -7.94 12.48 22.94
N GLY A 273 -7.68 13.75 22.63
CA GLY A 273 -8.33 14.89 23.28
C GLY A 273 -9.85 14.89 23.09
N LEU A 274 -10.32 14.69 21.85
CA LEU A 274 -11.75 14.64 21.52
C LEU A 274 -12.48 13.49 22.24
N ARG A 275 -11.83 12.32 22.35
CA ARG A 275 -12.36 11.18 23.11
C ARG A 275 -12.44 11.46 24.60
N ARG A 276 -11.42 12.09 25.18
CA ARG A 276 -11.39 12.45 26.60
C ARG A 276 -12.48 13.45 26.98
N LEU A 277 -12.85 14.33 26.06
CA LEU A 277 -13.90 15.35 26.28
C LEU A 277 -15.33 14.83 25.99
N ASN A 278 -15.50 13.55 25.64
CA ASN A 278 -16.78 12.94 25.22
C ASN A 278 -17.50 13.69 24.07
N LEU A 279 -16.79 14.52 23.31
CA LEU A 279 -17.39 15.30 22.21
C LEU A 279 -17.87 14.37 21.08
N VAL A 280 -17.18 13.26 20.85
CA VAL A 280 -17.55 12.25 19.83
C VAL A 280 -18.90 11.59 20.13
N GLN A 281 -19.26 11.39 21.40
CA GLN A 281 -20.58 10.85 21.77
C GLN A 281 -21.69 11.88 21.64
N ARG A 282 -21.41 13.17 21.88
CA ARG A 282 -22.41 14.23 21.73
C ARG A 282 -22.82 14.42 20.26
N PHE A 283 -21.86 14.42 19.33
CA PHE A 283 -22.17 14.53 17.90
C PHE A 283 -22.88 13.31 17.31
N ALA A 284 -22.68 12.11 17.88
CA ALA A 284 -23.35 10.89 17.40
C ALA A 284 -24.80 10.72 17.93
N ILE A 285 -25.21 11.51 18.93
CA ILE A 285 -26.57 11.50 19.50
C ILE A 285 -27.44 12.61 18.88
N GLU A 286 -26.83 13.63 18.29
CA GLU A 286 -27.52 14.78 17.66
C GLU A 286 -27.75 14.62 16.14
N MET A 287 -27.37 13.48 15.55
CA MET A 287 -27.74 13.07 14.17
C MET A 287 -28.71 11.90 14.20
#